data_AF-B4YMC8-F1
#
_entry.id   AF-B4YMC8-F1
#
_cell.length_a   1.000
_cell.length_b   1.000
_cell.length_c   1.000
_cell.angle_alpha   90.00
_cell.angle_beta   90.00
_cell.angle_gamma   90.00
#
_symmetry.space_group_name_H-M   'P 1'
#
loop_
_entity.id
_entity.type
_entity.pdbx_description
1 polymer ?
#
loop_
_entity_poly.entity_id
_entity_poly.type
_entity_poly.pdbx_seq_one_letter_code
_entity_poly.pdbx_strand_id
1 'polypeptide(L)'
;MNLSFFDQFMSPCLMGIPLTLLSMLFPALLLPAPNNRWIPNRLSTLQLWFLNTATKQLMAPLNKKAHKWALILTSLMTMILTINLLGLLPYTFTPTTQLSMNMALAFPLWLATLLTGLRNQPSISLGHLLPEGTPTPLIPALILIETISLLIRPLALGVRLTANLTAGHLLIQLIATAVMTLLPTMPVISALTTTILLLLTILEIAVAMIQAYVFVLLLSLYLQENI
;
A
#
# COMPACT_ATOMS: atom_id res chain seq x y z
N MET A 1 11.59 -18.22 -26.64
CA MET A 1 10.83 -16.98 -26.81
C MET A 1 11.21 -16.05 -25.68
N ASN A 2 11.83 -14.90 -25.96
CA ASN A 2 12.10 -13.86 -24.96
C ASN A 2 10.77 -13.20 -24.56
N LEU A 3 9.91 -13.91 -23.82
CA LEU A 3 8.90 -13.24 -23.02
C LEU A 3 9.68 -12.43 -22.00
N SER A 4 9.57 -11.11 -22.09
CA SER A 4 10.28 -10.26 -21.17
C SER A 4 9.65 -10.48 -19.80
N PHE A 5 10.46 -10.66 -18.75
CA PHE A 5 9.95 -10.76 -17.37
C PHE A 5 9.08 -9.54 -16.98
N PHE A 6 9.16 -8.46 -17.75
CA PHE A 6 8.41 -7.23 -17.57
C PHE A 6 7.06 -7.19 -18.30
N ASP A 7 6.75 -8.15 -19.18
CA ASP A 7 5.48 -8.18 -19.93
C ASP A 7 4.27 -8.24 -18.97
N GLN A 8 4.43 -8.83 -17.78
CA GLN A 8 3.39 -8.88 -16.75
C GLN A 8 3.01 -7.51 -16.15
N PHE A 9 3.92 -6.52 -16.21
CA PHE A 9 3.68 -5.17 -15.69
C PHE A 9 3.11 -4.22 -16.74
N MET A 10 3.09 -4.65 -18.00
CA MET A 10 2.49 -3.87 -19.07
C MET A 10 0.98 -3.77 -18.83
N SER A 11 0.45 -2.54 -18.90
CA SER A 11 -0.98 -2.32 -18.72
C SER A 11 -1.78 -3.06 -19.79
N PRO A 12 -2.67 -3.99 -19.41
CA PRO A 12 -3.45 -4.74 -20.37
C PRO A 12 -4.41 -3.79 -21.10
N CYS A 13 -4.30 -3.76 -22.43
CA CYS A 13 -5.19 -3.00 -23.31
C CYS A 13 -5.92 -4.00 -24.21
N LEU A 14 -7.25 -4.05 -24.11
CA LEU A 14 -8.09 -4.83 -25.03
C LEU A 14 -8.77 -3.84 -25.98
N MET A 15 -8.60 -4.01 -27.29
CA MET A 15 -9.22 -3.15 -28.31
C MET A 15 -8.97 -1.65 -28.09
N GLY A 16 -7.78 -1.28 -27.59
CA GLY A 16 -7.41 0.11 -27.32
C GLY A 16 -7.96 0.72 -26.02
N ILE A 17 -8.76 -0.02 -25.25
CA ILE A 17 -9.24 0.43 -23.93
C ILE A 17 -8.30 -0.12 -22.85
N PRO A 18 -7.76 0.71 -21.93
CA PRO A 18 -6.95 0.23 -20.82
C PRO A 18 -7.83 -0.47 -19.77
N LEU A 19 -7.53 -1.74 -19.44
CA LEU A 19 -8.27 -2.53 -18.44
C LEU A 19 -7.88 -2.20 -16.99
N THR A 20 -6.98 -1.24 -16.78
CA THR A 20 -6.52 -0.83 -15.44
C THR A 20 -7.68 -0.38 -14.56
N LEU A 21 -8.64 0.38 -15.11
CA LEU A 21 -9.81 0.85 -14.38
C LEU A 21 -10.74 -0.31 -13.95
N LEU A 22 -10.90 -1.32 -14.80
CA LEU A 22 -11.67 -2.51 -14.45
C LEU A 22 -10.99 -3.28 -13.30
N SER A 23 -9.67 -3.41 -13.35
CA SER A 23 -8.90 -4.06 -12.26
C SER A 23 -9.04 -3.31 -10.92
N MET A 24 -9.22 -1.99 -10.94
CA MET A 24 -9.45 -1.17 -9.74
C MET A 24 -10.82 -1.37 -9.11
N LEU A 25 -11.84 -1.61 -9.92
CA LEU A 25 -13.20 -1.79 -9.44
C LEU A 25 -13.46 -3.19 -8.91
N PHE A 26 -12.66 -4.17 -9.34
CA PHE A 26 -12.83 -5.57 -8.97
C PHE A 26 -12.78 -5.86 -7.45
N PRO A 27 -11.89 -5.24 -6.65
CA PRO A 27 -11.91 -5.40 -5.19
C PRO A 27 -13.20 -4.92 -4.52
N ALA A 28 -13.83 -3.87 -5.06
CA ALA A 28 -15.11 -3.38 -4.54
C ALA A 28 -16.25 -4.39 -4.78
N LEU A 29 -16.15 -5.19 -5.85
CA LEU A 29 -17.12 -6.25 -6.15
C LEU A 29 -16.93 -7.48 -5.25
N LEU A 30 -15.69 -7.78 -4.82
CA LEU A 30 -15.40 -8.91 -3.95
C LEU A 30 -15.98 -8.75 -2.55
N LEU A 31 -16.08 -7.52 -2.05
CA LEU A 31 -16.61 -7.23 -0.73
C LEU A 31 -18.15 -7.29 -0.79
N PRO A 32 -18.80 -8.26 -0.13
CA PRO A 32 -20.25 -8.37 -0.17
C PRO A 32 -20.90 -7.10 0.40
N ALA A 33 -21.90 -6.59 -0.33
CA ALA A 33 -22.68 -5.45 0.15
C ALA A 33 -23.39 -5.83 1.47
N PRO A 34 -23.39 -4.94 2.47
CA PRO A 34 -24.10 -5.19 3.72
C PRO A 34 -25.58 -5.35 3.41
N ASN A 35 -26.17 -6.44 3.91
CA ASN A 35 -27.60 -6.68 3.78
C ASN A 35 -28.31 -6.05 4.98
N ASN A 36 -29.55 -5.56 4.82
CA ASN A 36 -30.32 -4.91 5.90
C ASN A 36 -30.86 -5.90 6.96
N ARG A 37 -30.22 -7.06 7.09
CA ARG A 37 -30.61 -8.14 8.00
C ARG A 37 -29.74 -8.08 9.26
N TRP A 38 -30.37 -8.25 10.43
CA TRP A 38 -29.67 -8.21 11.72
C TRP A 38 -28.66 -9.35 11.87
N ILE A 39 -28.94 -10.51 11.28
CA ILE A 39 -28.01 -11.64 11.19
C ILE A 39 -27.54 -11.72 9.74
N PRO A 40 -26.30 -11.33 9.45
CA PRO A 40 -25.78 -11.37 8.10
C PRO A 40 -25.08 -12.72 7.82
N ASN A 41 -24.59 -12.92 6.59
CA ASN A 41 -23.87 -14.15 6.22
C ASN A 41 -22.53 -14.25 6.95
N ARG A 42 -21.99 -15.47 7.08
CA ARG A 42 -20.66 -15.75 7.70
C ARG A 42 -19.53 -14.89 7.14
N LEU A 43 -19.54 -14.66 5.82
CA LEU A 43 -18.53 -13.83 5.16
C LEU A 43 -18.64 -12.36 5.61
N SER A 44 -19.84 -11.79 5.59
CA SER A 44 -20.09 -10.42 6.05
C SER A 44 -19.81 -10.25 7.55
N THR A 45 -20.06 -11.26 8.40
CA THR A 45 -19.69 -11.17 9.83
C THR A 45 -18.16 -11.12 10.01
N LEU A 46 -17.41 -11.94 9.26
CA LEU A 46 -15.94 -11.92 9.31
C LEU A 46 -15.39 -10.59 8.79
N GLN A 47 -15.97 -10.04 7.72
CA GLN A 47 -15.59 -8.74 7.18
C GLN A 47 -15.88 -7.62 8.19
N LEU A 48 -17.07 -7.59 8.80
CA LEU A 48 -17.42 -6.61 9.84
C LEU A 48 -16.49 -6.71 11.05
N TRP A 49 -16.16 -7.94 11.46
CA TRP A 49 -15.21 -8.16 12.54
C TRP A 49 -13.81 -7.62 12.19
N PHE A 50 -13.30 -7.91 10.98
CA PHE A 50 -12.03 -7.39 10.50
C PHE A 50 -12.01 -5.85 10.40
N LEU A 51 -13.08 -5.25 9.86
CA LEU A 51 -13.20 -3.79 9.78
C LEU A 51 -13.21 -3.15 11.17
N ASN A 52 -13.93 -3.74 12.13
CA ASN A 52 -14.01 -3.22 13.50
C ASN A 52 -12.68 -3.35 14.26
N THR A 53 -11.94 -4.43 14.07
CA THR A 53 -10.61 -4.58 14.70
C THR A 53 -9.59 -3.63 14.07
N ALA A 54 -9.60 -3.51 12.73
CA ALA A 54 -8.75 -2.57 12.01
C ALA A 54 -9.03 -1.10 12.40
N THR A 55 -10.29 -0.68 12.45
CA THR A 55 -10.66 0.68 12.88
C THR A 55 -10.18 0.95 14.31
N LYS A 56 -10.39 0.00 15.23
CA LYS A 56 -9.95 0.14 16.63
C LYS A 56 -8.44 0.30 16.75
N GLN A 57 -7.66 -0.49 16.02
CA GLN A 57 -6.20 -0.41 16.05
C GLN A 57 -5.68 0.89 15.42
N LEU A 58 -6.23 1.31 14.29
CA LEU A 58 -5.84 2.56 13.63
C LEU A 58 -6.18 3.80 14.44
N MET A 59 -7.30 3.78 15.19
CA MET A 59 -7.76 4.94 15.96
C MET A 59 -7.19 5.03 17.37
N ALA A 60 -6.64 3.95 17.93
CA ALA A 60 -6.08 3.94 19.29
C ALA A 60 -5.01 5.01 19.57
N PRO A 61 -4.04 5.30 18.67
CA PRO A 61 -3.04 6.34 18.92
C PRO A 61 -3.53 7.77 18.60
N LEU A 62 -4.67 7.92 17.92
CA LEU A 62 -5.11 9.19 17.34
C LEU A 62 -5.99 10.03 18.29
N ASN A 63 -5.86 11.35 18.19
CA ASN A 63 -6.71 12.30 18.93
C ASN A 63 -8.17 12.31 18.46
N LYS A 64 -9.11 12.75 19.31
CA LYS A 64 -10.55 12.76 19.00
C LYS A 64 -10.94 13.49 17.71
N LYS A 65 -10.20 14.56 17.34
CA LYS A 65 -10.42 15.30 16.09
C LYS A 65 -10.12 14.44 14.85
N ALA A 66 -9.15 13.54 14.94
CA ALA A 66 -8.73 12.64 13.87
C ALA A 66 -9.75 11.53 13.58
N HIS A 67 -10.63 11.19 14.52
CA HIS A 67 -11.64 10.14 14.30
C HIS A 67 -12.62 10.47 13.15
N LYS A 68 -12.76 11.73 12.74
CA LYS A 68 -13.53 12.09 11.53
C LYS A 68 -12.96 11.45 10.26
N TRP A 69 -11.65 11.19 10.23
CA TRP A 69 -10.95 10.57 9.11
C TRP A 69 -10.98 9.04 9.14
N ALA A 70 -11.62 8.43 10.14
CA ALA A 70 -11.64 6.98 10.30
C ALA A 70 -12.20 6.25 9.06
N LEU A 71 -13.24 6.80 8.43
CA LEU A 71 -13.84 6.20 7.24
C LEU A 71 -12.86 6.16 6.06
N ILE A 72 -12.14 7.25 5.83
CA ILE A 72 -11.19 7.38 4.72
C ILE A 72 -10.00 6.43 4.94
N LEU A 73 -9.44 6.42 6.15
CA LEU A 73 -8.29 5.55 6.48
C LEU A 73 -8.63 4.07 6.39
N THR A 74 -9.82 3.69 6.85
CA THR A 74 -10.23 2.27 6.88
C THR A 74 -10.67 1.75 5.52
N SER A 75 -11.36 2.57 4.71
CA SER A 75 -11.66 2.24 3.31
C SER A 75 -10.40 2.14 2.45
N LEU A 76 -9.41 3.01 2.69
CA LEU A 76 -8.15 2.95 1.97
C LEU A 76 -7.34 1.69 2.35
N MET A 77 -7.31 1.34 3.64
CA MET A 77 -6.67 0.11 4.11
C MET A 77 -7.25 -1.12 3.40
N THR A 78 -8.57 -1.24 3.37
CA THR A 78 -9.25 -2.41 2.81
C THR A 78 -9.08 -2.49 1.30
N MET A 79 -9.10 -1.34 0.61
CA MET A 79 -8.84 -1.27 -0.83
C MET A 79 -7.41 -1.73 -1.17
N ILE A 80 -6.38 -1.18 -0.52
CA ILE A 80 -4.99 -1.56 -0.83
C ILE A 80 -4.74 -3.04 -0.48
N LEU A 81 -5.24 -3.50 0.68
CA LEU A 81 -5.11 -4.89 1.10
C LEU A 81 -5.70 -5.85 0.05
N THR A 82 -6.91 -5.58 -0.41
CA THR A 82 -7.61 -6.45 -1.37
C THR A 82 -6.94 -6.45 -2.73
N ILE A 83 -6.49 -5.30 -3.24
CA ILE A 83 -5.76 -5.22 -4.53
C ILE A 83 -4.44 -6.01 -4.44
N ASN A 84 -3.68 -5.84 -3.36
CA ASN A 84 -2.39 -6.51 -3.22
C ASN A 84 -2.54 -8.03 -3.07
N LEU A 85 -3.52 -8.50 -2.28
CA LEU A 85 -3.76 -9.93 -2.11
C LEU A 85 -4.27 -10.61 -3.39
N LEU A 86 -5.20 -9.96 -4.10
CA LEU A 86 -5.68 -10.45 -5.40
C LEU A 86 -4.56 -10.48 -6.44
N GLY A 87 -3.58 -9.60 -6.24
CA GLY A 87 -2.41 -9.48 -7.05
C GLY A 87 -1.46 -10.66 -7.05
N LEU A 88 -1.40 -11.39 -5.95
CA LEU A 88 -0.52 -12.55 -5.81
C LEU A 88 -1.06 -13.79 -6.52
N LEU A 89 -2.28 -13.73 -7.05
CA LEU A 89 -2.86 -14.82 -7.85
C LEU A 89 -2.12 -14.97 -9.18
N PRO A 90 -1.99 -16.20 -9.70
CA PRO A 90 -1.29 -16.42 -10.97
C PRO A 90 -2.02 -15.70 -12.11
N TYR A 91 -1.23 -15.05 -12.98
CA TYR A 91 -1.69 -14.34 -14.17
C TYR A 91 -2.62 -13.14 -13.93
N THR A 92 -2.70 -12.61 -12.71
CA THR A 92 -3.44 -11.37 -12.44
C THR A 92 -2.55 -10.15 -12.63
N PHE A 93 -3.10 -9.10 -13.25
CA PHE A 93 -2.44 -7.80 -13.34
C PHE A 93 -2.72 -7.00 -12.07
N THR A 94 -1.66 -6.60 -11.38
CA THR A 94 -1.73 -5.73 -10.19
C THR A 94 -1.51 -4.29 -10.56
N PRO A 95 -2.52 -3.42 -10.44
CA PRO A 95 -2.30 -2.03 -10.77
C PRO A 95 -1.47 -1.27 -9.71
N THR A 96 -1.28 -1.83 -8.50
CA THR A 96 -0.40 -1.28 -7.46
C THR A 96 1.09 -1.43 -7.77
N THR A 97 1.46 -2.18 -8.82
CA THR A 97 2.85 -2.20 -9.32
C THR A 97 3.22 -0.94 -10.09
N GLN A 98 2.23 -0.23 -10.64
CA GLN A 98 2.45 1.01 -11.36
C GLN A 98 2.62 2.17 -10.38
N LEU A 99 3.77 2.83 -10.44
CA LEU A 99 4.07 3.99 -9.59
C LEU A 99 3.07 5.13 -9.77
N SER A 100 2.57 5.31 -11.00
CA SER A 100 1.52 6.29 -11.32
C SER A 100 0.31 6.14 -10.41
N MET A 101 -0.16 4.91 -10.16
CA MET A 101 -1.34 4.66 -9.36
C MET A 101 -1.09 4.96 -7.88
N ASN A 102 0.02 4.45 -7.33
CA ASN A 102 0.32 4.65 -5.91
C ASN A 102 0.57 6.13 -5.62
N MET A 103 1.18 6.88 -6.55
CA MET A 103 1.33 8.32 -6.43
C MET A 103 0.00 9.07 -6.56
N ALA A 104 -0.90 8.63 -7.44
CA ALA A 104 -2.24 9.19 -7.56
C ALA A 104 -3.08 9.00 -6.28
N LEU A 105 -2.83 7.96 -5.50
CA LEU A 105 -3.43 7.76 -4.17
C LEU A 105 -2.68 8.55 -3.09
N ALA A 106 -1.36 8.43 -3.01
CA ALA A 106 -0.58 9.00 -1.91
C ALA A 106 -0.56 10.53 -1.91
N PHE A 107 -0.39 11.16 -3.09
CA PHE A 107 -0.21 12.61 -3.18
C PHE A 107 -1.44 13.40 -2.75
N PRO A 108 -2.68 13.11 -3.22
CA PRO A 108 -3.87 13.85 -2.78
C PRO A 108 -4.18 13.66 -1.29
N LEU A 109 -3.98 12.45 -0.74
CA LEU A 109 -4.23 12.18 0.67
C LEU A 109 -3.23 12.89 1.58
N TRP A 110 -1.95 12.86 1.21
CA TRP A 110 -0.93 13.62 1.92
C TRP A 110 -1.20 15.13 1.83
N LEU A 111 -1.52 15.64 0.64
CA LEU A 111 -1.83 17.06 0.44
C LEU A 111 -3.07 17.47 1.26
N ALA A 112 -4.08 16.60 1.36
CA ALA A 112 -5.24 16.84 2.20
C ALA A 112 -4.87 16.94 3.69
N THR A 113 -3.97 16.07 4.20
CA THR A 113 -3.50 16.18 5.60
C THR A 113 -2.76 17.48 5.87
N LEU A 114 -1.91 17.92 4.94
CA LEU A 114 -1.22 19.21 5.02
C LEU A 114 -2.16 20.41 5.01
N LEU A 115 -3.12 20.42 4.08
CA LEU A 115 -4.11 21.49 3.99
C LEU A 115 -4.96 21.57 5.26
N THR A 116 -5.32 20.42 5.86
CA THR A 116 -6.04 20.43 7.15
C THR A 116 -5.22 21.00 8.30
N GLY A 117 -3.89 20.74 8.34
CA GLY A 117 -3.04 21.29 9.38
C GLY A 117 -2.82 22.79 9.24
N LEU A 118 -2.51 23.24 8.01
CA LEU A 118 -2.36 24.66 7.70
C LEU A 118 -3.64 25.45 8.00
N ARG A 119 -4.82 24.86 7.77
CA ARG A 119 -6.12 25.50 8.05
C ARG A 119 -6.43 25.59 9.53
N ASN A 120 -6.13 24.55 10.31
CA ASN A 120 -6.54 24.48 11.71
C ASN A 120 -5.59 25.25 12.63
N GLN A 121 -4.27 25.16 12.40
CA GLN A 121 -3.24 25.77 13.26
C GLN A 121 -2.00 26.18 12.43
N PRO A 122 -2.05 27.30 11.69
CA PRO A 122 -0.95 27.71 10.80
C PRO A 122 0.35 27.97 11.57
N SER A 123 0.28 28.58 12.76
CA SER A 123 1.47 28.89 13.57
C SER A 123 2.20 27.65 14.09
N ILE A 124 1.46 26.62 14.52
CA ILE A 124 2.03 25.38 15.05
C ILE A 124 2.56 24.51 13.91
N SER A 125 1.86 24.44 12.78
CA SER A 125 2.32 23.71 11.59
C SER A 125 3.62 24.29 11.01
N LEU A 126 3.79 25.61 11.00
CA LEU A 126 5.03 26.26 10.61
C LEU A 126 6.11 26.15 11.71
N GLY A 127 5.71 26.12 12.99
CA GLY A 127 6.60 25.89 14.12
C GLY A 127 7.27 24.53 14.09
N HIS A 128 6.59 23.47 13.62
CA HIS A 128 7.17 22.14 13.43
C HIS A 128 8.33 22.08 12.43
N LEU A 129 8.54 23.11 11.61
CA LEU A 129 9.72 23.21 10.73
C LEU A 129 11.00 23.52 11.53
N LEU A 130 10.89 23.96 12.78
CA LEU A 130 12.01 24.14 13.70
C LEU A 130 11.87 23.21 14.93
N PRO A 131 12.85 22.34 15.19
CA PRO A 131 12.98 21.69 16.48
C PRO A 131 13.36 22.74 17.53
N GLU A 132 12.70 22.65 18.67
CA GLU A 132 12.93 23.52 19.81
C GLU A 132 14.40 23.44 20.28
N GLY A 133 15.05 24.59 20.43
CA GLY A 133 16.40 24.69 20.99
C GLY A 133 17.57 24.67 19.98
N THR A 134 17.33 24.86 18.68
CA THR A 134 18.44 24.93 17.69
C THR A 134 19.24 26.24 17.80
N PRO A 135 20.58 26.20 17.69
CA PRO A 135 21.41 27.40 17.69
C PRO A 135 21.18 28.23 16.41
N THR A 136 21.16 29.55 16.57
CA THR A 136 20.80 30.53 15.53
C THR A 136 21.47 30.38 14.16
N PRO A 137 22.75 29.98 14.00
CA PRO A 137 23.35 29.83 12.69
C PRO A 137 22.89 28.59 11.90
N LEU A 138 22.37 27.54 12.55
CA LEU A 138 21.96 26.29 11.88
C LEU A 138 20.50 26.30 11.41
N ILE A 139 19.72 27.31 11.82
CA ILE A 139 18.29 27.42 11.54
C ILE A 139 17.99 27.36 10.02
N PRO A 140 18.66 28.12 9.14
CA PRO A 140 18.31 28.12 7.71
C PRO A 140 18.54 26.77 7.03
N ALA A 141 19.59 26.05 7.42
CA ALA A 141 19.91 24.73 6.86
C ALA A 141 18.87 23.69 7.29
N LEU A 142 18.41 23.75 8.54
CA LEU A 142 17.47 22.78 9.08
C LEU A 142 16.07 22.93 8.49
N ILE A 143 15.58 24.17 8.29
CA ILE A 143 14.31 24.42 7.60
C ILE A 143 14.33 23.80 6.19
N LEU A 144 15.44 23.95 5.47
CA LEU A 144 15.58 23.39 4.12
C LEU A 144 15.53 21.86 4.14
N ILE A 145 16.16 21.20 5.12
CA ILE A 145 16.10 19.74 5.25
C ILE A 145 14.68 19.28 5.61
N GLU A 146 14.00 19.96 6.53
CA GLU A 146 12.65 19.57 6.95
C GLU A 146 11.62 19.76 5.83
N THR A 147 11.72 20.84 5.05
CA THR A 147 10.86 21.04 3.87
C THR A 147 11.09 19.96 2.80
N ILE A 148 12.34 19.52 2.59
CA ILE A 148 12.65 18.39 1.71
C ILE A 148 12.11 17.07 2.28
N SER A 149 12.27 16.82 3.58
CA SER A 149 11.76 15.63 4.28
C SER A 149 10.24 15.50 4.14
N LEU A 150 9.53 16.62 4.30
CA LEU A 150 8.09 16.72 4.13
C LEU A 150 7.66 16.37 2.69
N LEU A 151 8.39 16.84 1.67
CA LEU A 151 8.13 16.52 0.26
C LEU A 151 8.47 15.07 -0.14
N ILE A 152 9.50 14.47 0.46
CA ILE A 152 9.90 13.07 0.16
C ILE A 152 8.87 12.08 0.72
N ARG A 153 8.15 12.45 1.77
CA ARG A 153 7.18 11.60 2.49
C ARG A 153 6.14 10.90 1.59
N PRO A 154 5.34 11.58 0.74
CA PRO A 154 4.38 10.92 -0.15
C PRO A 154 5.07 10.07 -1.23
N LEU A 155 6.26 10.50 -1.69
CA LEU A 155 7.03 9.77 -2.67
C LEU A 155 7.55 8.45 -2.07
N ALA A 156 8.08 8.48 -0.84
CA ALA A 156 8.56 7.31 -0.12
C ALA A 156 7.42 6.30 0.14
N LEU A 157 6.22 6.77 0.45
CA LEU A 157 5.04 5.91 0.61
C LEU A 157 4.67 5.19 -0.70
N GLY A 158 4.60 5.92 -1.81
CA GLY A 158 4.25 5.38 -3.12
C GLY A 158 5.28 4.38 -3.65
N VAL A 159 6.56 4.74 -3.56
CA VAL A 159 7.69 3.89 -3.99
C VAL A 159 7.77 2.61 -3.16
N ARG A 160 7.49 2.66 -1.85
CA ARG A 160 7.53 1.47 -1.00
C ARG A 160 6.52 0.42 -1.43
N LEU A 161 5.29 0.84 -1.78
CA LEU A 161 4.26 -0.07 -2.27
C LEU A 161 4.66 -0.69 -3.61
N THR A 162 5.14 0.12 -4.56
CA THR A 162 5.53 -0.40 -5.87
C THR A 162 6.74 -1.31 -5.79
N ALA A 163 7.77 -0.91 -5.06
CA ALA A 163 9.04 -1.63 -5.02
C ALA A 163 8.86 -3.02 -4.43
N ASN A 164 8.11 -3.14 -3.33
CA ASN A 164 7.89 -4.43 -2.70
C ASN A 164 7.13 -5.40 -3.61
N LEU A 165 6.02 -4.95 -4.21
CA LEU A 165 5.21 -5.81 -5.08
C LEU A 165 5.92 -6.12 -6.41
N THR A 166 6.55 -5.14 -7.05
CA THR A 166 7.28 -5.38 -8.31
C THR A 166 8.47 -6.32 -8.11
N ALA A 167 9.27 -6.10 -7.06
CA ALA A 167 10.40 -6.95 -6.75
C ALA A 167 9.97 -8.37 -6.37
N GLY A 168 8.93 -8.51 -5.55
CA GLY A 168 8.37 -9.82 -5.16
C GLY A 168 7.91 -10.63 -6.36
N HIS A 169 7.11 -10.04 -7.25
CA HIS A 169 6.64 -10.68 -8.48
C HIS A 169 7.78 -11.08 -9.41
N LEU A 170 8.79 -10.21 -9.59
CA LEU A 170 9.99 -10.55 -10.38
C LEU A 170 10.76 -11.72 -9.77
N LEU A 171 10.92 -11.73 -8.45
CA LEU A 171 11.66 -12.76 -7.74
C LEU A 171 10.95 -14.12 -7.85
N ILE A 172 9.62 -14.15 -7.66
CA ILE A 172 8.79 -15.35 -7.86
C ILE A 172 8.99 -15.89 -9.29
N GLN A 173 8.95 -15.02 -10.29
CA GLN A 173 9.08 -15.44 -11.70
C GLN A 173 10.49 -15.97 -12.01
N LEU A 174 11.54 -15.32 -11.51
CA LEU A 174 12.92 -15.78 -11.70
C LEU A 174 13.13 -17.17 -11.09
N ILE A 175 12.69 -17.40 -9.85
CA ILE A 175 12.81 -18.72 -9.21
C ILE A 175 11.94 -19.75 -9.92
N ALA A 176 10.72 -19.40 -10.34
CA ALA A 176 9.85 -20.30 -11.09
C ALA A 176 10.49 -20.73 -12.42
N THR A 177 11.14 -19.81 -13.15
CA THR A 177 11.87 -20.18 -14.37
C THR A 177 13.09 -21.07 -14.07
N ALA A 178 13.82 -20.79 -12.99
CA ALA A 178 14.93 -21.64 -12.56
C ALA A 178 14.46 -23.07 -12.26
N VAL A 179 13.37 -23.23 -11.50
CA VAL A 179 12.73 -24.52 -11.22
C VAL A 179 12.40 -25.26 -12.53
N MET A 180 11.73 -24.59 -13.48
CA MET A 180 11.34 -25.22 -14.75
C MET A 180 12.54 -25.67 -15.58
N THR A 181 13.66 -24.92 -15.56
CA THR A 181 14.89 -25.29 -16.27
C THR A 181 15.69 -26.40 -15.58
N LEU A 182 15.61 -26.49 -14.25
CA LEU A 182 16.34 -27.49 -13.45
C LEU A 182 15.60 -28.82 -13.33
N LEU A 183 14.27 -28.82 -13.52
CA LEU A 183 13.43 -30.01 -13.47
C LEU A 183 13.95 -31.19 -14.34
N PRO A 184 14.31 -30.99 -15.63
CA PRO A 184 14.79 -32.09 -16.47
C PRO A 184 16.24 -32.51 -16.20
N THR A 185 17.07 -31.63 -15.63
CA THR A 185 18.53 -31.88 -15.49
C THR A 185 18.92 -32.41 -14.11
N MET A 186 18.36 -31.83 -13.04
CA MET A 186 18.73 -32.14 -11.65
C MET A 186 17.48 -32.10 -10.73
N PRO A 187 16.69 -33.18 -10.64
CA PRO A 187 15.39 -33.17 -9.96
C PRO A 187 15.50 -32.90 -8.44
N VAL A 188 16.60 -33.33 -7.80
CA VAL A 188 16.83 -33.09 -6.36
C VAL A 188 17.03 -31.60 -6.07
N ILE A 189 17.81 -30.90 -6.90
CA ILE A 189 18.02 -29.45 -6.76
C ILE A 189 16.75 -28.69 -7.11
N SER A 190 16.03 -29.14 -8.15
CA SER A 190 14.72 -28.59 -8.49
C SER A 190 13.75 -28.65 -7.29
N ALA A 191 13.67 -29.80 -6.61
CA ALA A 191 12.83 -29.95 -5.42
C ALA A 191 13.21 -28.95 -4.31
N LEU A 192 14.50 -28.75 -4.04
CA LEU A 192 14.95 -27.72 -3.09
C LEU A 192 14.56 -26.30 -3.54
N THR A 193 14.71 -25.97 -4.82
CA THR A 193 14.30 -24.65 -5.33
C THR A 193 12.78 -24.44 -5.27
N THR A 194 11.97 -25.49 -5.40
CA THR A 194 10.51 -25.40 -5.23
C THR A 194 10.10 -25.13 -3.78
N THR A 195 10.81 -25.66 -2.79
CA THR A 195 10.52 -25.35 -1.38
C THR A 195 10.84 -23.89 -1.07
N ILE A 196 11.92 -23.35 -1.64
CA ILE A 196 12.26 -21.92 -1.55
C ILE A 196 11.18 -21.06 -2.21
N LEU A 197 10.69 -21.44 -3.39
CA LEU A 197 9.59 -20.75 -4.07
C LEU A 197 8.35 -20.68 -3.18
N LEU A 198 7.96 -21.81 -2.57
CA LEU A 198 6.81 -21.85 -1.66
C LEU A 198 7.01 -20.94 -0.45
N LEU A 199 8.17 -20.98 0.19
CA LEU A 199 8.49 -20.10 1.31
C LEU A 199 8.40 -18.62 0.92
N LEU A 200 8.86 -18.29 -0.29
CA LEU A 200 8.83 -16.93 -0.79
C LEU A 200 7.41 -16.44 -1.08
N THR A 201 6.53 -17.30 -1.60
CA THR A 201 5.12 -16.93 -1.77
C THR A 201 4.44 -16.62 -0.43
N ILE A 202 4.77 -17.36 0.63
CA ILE A 202 4.26 -17.09 1.99
C ILE A 202 4.78 -15.75 2.50
N LEU A 203 6.07 -15.46 2.27
CA LEU A 203 6.67 -14.17 2.62
C LEU A 203 5.96 -13.03 1.90
N GLU A 204 5.70 -13.17 0.60
CA GLU A 204 5.07 -12.12 -0.20
C GLU A 204 3.62 -11.85 0.24
N ILE A 205 2.87 -12.89 0.62
CA ILE A 205 1.54 -12.72 1.23
C ILE A 205 1.64 -11.89 2.51
N ALA A 206 2.63 -12.16 3.37
CA ALA A 206 2.84 -11.39 4.59
C ALA A 206 3.23 -9.94 4.28
N VAL A 207 4.14 -9.70 3.33
CA VAL A 207 4.57 -8.37 2.89
C VAL A 207 3.39 -7.57 2.33
N ALA A 208 2.55 -8.19 1.49
CA ALA A 208 1.35 -7.56 0.92
C ALA A 208 0.37 -7.06 2.00
N MET A 209 0.17 -7.84 3.06
CA MET A 209 -0.68 -7.45 4.20
C MET A 209 -0.06 -6.32 5.03
N ILE A 210 1.23 -6.46 5.38
CA ILE A 210 1.94 -5.47 6.20
C ILE A 210 2.00 -4.13 5.48
N GLN A 211 2.22 -4.14 4.16
CA GLN A 211 2.42 -2.92 3.40
C GLN A 211 1.15 -2.06 3.35
N ALA A 212 -0.04 -2.67 3.22
CA ALA A 212 -1.31 -1.94 3.31
C ALA A 212 -1.50 -1.28 4.69
N TYR A 213 -1.13 -1.99 5.76
CA TYR A 213 -1.21 -1.48 7.12
C TYR A 213 -0.23 -0.31 7.35
N VAL A 214 1.04 -0.48 6.99
CA VAL A 214 2.08 0.55 7.18
C VAL A 214 1.77 1.82 6.40
N PHE A 215 1.19 1.71 5.20
CA PHE A 215 0.76 2.87 4.41
C PHE A 215 -0.26 3.73 5.17
N VAL A 216 -1.30 3.09 5.71
CA VAL A 216 -2.38 3.78 6.41
C VAL A 216 -1.91 4.29 7.77
N LEU A 217 -1.08 3.52 8.47
CA LEU A 217 -0.52 3.94 9.75
C LEU A 217 0.33 5.19 9.61
N LEU A 218 1.23 5.26 8.62
CA LEU A 218 2.04 6.46 8.39
C LEU A 218 1.17 7.66 8.03
N LEU A 219 0.16 7.48 7.17
CA LEU A 219 -0.80 8.54 6.86
C LEU A 219 -1.55 9.02 8.12
N SER A 220 -1.92 8.11 9.02
CA SER A 220 -2.58 8.46 10.27
C SER A 220 -1.67 9.23 11.24
N LEU A 221 -0.39 8.90 11.30
CA LEU A 221 0.60 9.64 12.08
C LEU A 221 0.84 11.04 11.50
N TYR A 222 0.89 11.18 10.17
CA TYR A 222 1.01 12.48 9.52
C TYR A 222 -0.22 13.35 9.76
N LEU A 223 -1.39 12.73 9.85
CA LEU A 223 -2.60 13.42 10.24
C LEU A 223 -2.53 13.87 11.70
N GLN A 224 -1.95 13.07 12.60
CA GLN A 224 -1.78 13.42 14.01
C GLN A 224 -0.76 14.55 14.23
N GLU A 225 0.33 14.59 13.46
CA GLU A 225 1.30 15.70 13.48
C GLU A 225 0.67 17.03 13.03
N ASN A 226 -0.37 16.97 12.19
CA ASN A 226 -1.00 18.15 11.59
C ASN A 226 -2.32 18.59 12.27
N ILE A 227 -2.81 17.95 13.35
CA ILE A 227 -4.12 18.24 14.00
C ILE A 227 -3.98 18.66 15.46
#